data_AF-A0A4Q5H8Q8-F1
#
_entry.id   AF-A0A4Q5H8Q8-F1
#
_cell.length_a   1.000
_cell.length_b   1.000
_cell.length_c   1.000
_cell.angle_alpha   90.00
_cell.angle_beta   90.00
_cell.angle_gamma   90.00
#
_symmetry.space_group_name_H-M   'P 1'
#
loop_
_entity.id
_entity.type
_entity.pdbx_description
1 polymer ?
#
loop_
_entity_poly.entity_id
_entity_poly.type
_entity_poly.pdbx_seq_one_letter_code
_entity_poly.pdbx_strand_id
1 'polypeptide(L)'
;MKKVYLFLLLCVCIQLSWGQDRATEIRNTFLSGNTSLLLVVAHRADWRNAPENSLQGIQNCIDMGVDMVEIDLKKTKDGHLVLMHDKLINRTMNGKGRPEDYTLAELKALRLKNGAGCKTRHQIPTFEEVMTLCKGKIMVNVD
;
A
#
# COMPACT_ATOMS: atom_id res chain seq x y z
N MET A 1 -3.38 20.89 40.32
CA MET A 1 -2.32 20.40 39.41
C MET A 1 -2.37 18.89 39.20
N LYS A 2 -2.24 18.02 40.23
CA LYS A 2 -2.26 16.54 40.06
C LYS A 2 -3.49 15.97 39.34
N LYS A 3 -4.69 16.51 39.58
CA LYS A 3 -5.94 16.07 38.90
C LYS A 3 -5.97 16.41 37.40
N VAL A 4 -5.30 17.48 36.98
CA VAL A 4 -5.21 17.90 35.56
C VAL A 4 -4.27 16.97 34.80
N TYR A 5 -3.14 16.57 35.40
CA TYR A 5 -2.26 15.56 34.81
C TYR A 5 -2.92 14.20 34.69
N LEU A 6 -3.70 13.78 35.69
CA LEU A 6 -4.45 12.53 35.64
C LEU A 6 -5.53 12.55 34.53
N PHE A 7 -6.20 13.68 34.33
CA PHE A 7 -7.19 13.85 33.26
C PHE A 7 -6.53 13.86 31.87
N LEU A 8 -5.41 14.56 31.70
CA LEU A 8 -4.62 14.53 30.45
C LEU A 8 -4.09 13.12 30.13
N LEU A 9 -3.59 12.39 31.14
CA LEU A 9 -3.14 11.02 30.98
C LEU A 9 -4.30 10.09 30.56
N LEU A 10 -5.47 10.26 31.16
CA LEU A 10 -6.68 9.52 30.80
C LEU A 10 -7.13 9.82 29.37
N CYS A 11 -7.12 11.09 28.94
CA CYS A 11 -7.43 11.47 27.56
C CYS A 11 -6.45 10.87 26.55
N VAL A 12 -5.14 10.85 26.86
CA VAL A 12 -4.12 10.21 26.00
C VAL A 12 -4.33 8.69 25.93
N CYS A 13 -4.62 8.03 27.05
CA CYS A 13 -4.92 6.59 27.06
C CYS A 13 -6.20 6.25 26.29
N ILE A 14 -7.23 7.09 26.37
CA ILE A 14 -8.48 6.92 25.61
C ILE A 14 -8.22 7.11 24.10
N GLN A 15 -7.44 8.12 23.71
CA GLN A 15 -7.03 8.32 22.32
C GLN A 15 -6.23 7.12 21.76
N LEU A 16 -5.38 6.49 22.58
CA LEU A 16 -4.65 5.29 22.19
C LEU A 16 -5.54 4.04 22.08
N SER A 17 -6.64 3.97 22.83
CA SER A 17 -7.63 2.89 22.77
C SER A 17 -8.65 3.03 21.62
N TRP A 18 -8.71 4.21 21.00
CA TRP A 18 -9.59 4.55 19.87
C TRP A 18 -8.89 4.40 18.51
N GLY A 19 -7.74 3.71 18.47
CA GLY A 19 -7.24 3.16 17.22
C GLY A 19 -8.09 1.96 16.81
N GLN A 20 -9.37 2.17 16.48
CA GLN A 20 -10.14 1.15 15.77
C GLN A 20 -9.37 0.81 14.50
N ASP A 21 -8.95 -0.47 14.39
CA ASP A 21 -8.34 -1.01 13.19
C ASP A 21 -9.35 -0.89 12.05
N ARG A 22 -9.22 0.16 11.25
CA ARG A 22 -10.08 0.43 10.09
C ARG A 22 -10.16 -0.78 9.17
N ALA A 23 -9.06 -1.52 9.01
CA ALA A 23 -9.06 -2.75 8.22
C ALA A 23 -9.95 -3.84 8.85
N THR A 24 -10.07 -3.90 10.17
CA THR A 24 -11.01 -4.81 10.85
C THR A 24 -12.47 -4.41 10.61
N GLU A 25 -12.80 -3.12 10.60
CA GLU A 25 -14.15 -2.66 10.25
C GLU A 25 -14.52 -3.05 8.81
N ILE A 26 -13.63 -2.73 7.86
CA ILE A 26 -13.82 -3.08 6.44
C ILE A 26 -13.94 -4.59 6.27
N ARG A 27 -13.11 -5.38 6.97
CA ARG A 27 -13.18 -6.85 6.97
C ARG A 27 -14.53 -7.35 7.46
N ASN A 28 -15.04 -6.82 8.57
CA ASN A 28 -16.33 -7.23 9.11
C ASN A 28 -17.47 -6.88 8.14
N THR A 29 -17.41 -5.71 7.51
CA THR A 29 -18.36 -5.32 6.45
C THR A 29 -18.30 -6.29 5.27
N PHE A 30 -17.10 -6.59 4.75
CA PHE A 30 -16.90 -7.53 3.64
C PHE A 30 -17.44 -8.93 3.96
N LEU A 31 -17.15 -9.45 5.17
CA LEU A 31 -17.58 -10.78 5.59
C LEU A 31 -19.06 -10.87 5.97
N SER A 32 -19.71 -9.75 6.31
CA SER A 32 -21.12 -9.74 6.68
C SER A 32 -22.07 -10.10 5.51
N GLY A 33 -21.59 -9.98 4.27
CA GLY A 33 -22.43 -10.11 3.07
C GLY A 33 -23.48 -8.99 2.95
N ASN A 34 -23.36 -7.92 3.73
CA ASN A 34 -24.29 -6.80 3.68
C ASN A 34 -24.12 -6.03 2.36
N THR A 35 -25.14 -6.11 1.50
CA THR A 35 -25.17 -5.45 0.19
C THR A 35 -25.61 -3.98 0.25
N SER A 36 -25.96 -3.46 1.44
CA SER A 36 -26.30 -2.05 1.62
C SER A 36 -25.06 -1.13 1.70
N LEU A 37 -23.87 -1.70 1.84
CA LEU A 37 -22.60 -0.99 1.91
C LEU A 37 -21.77 -1.31 0.66
N LEU A 38 -21.23 -0.26 0.02
CA LEU A 38 -20.36 -0.39 -1.15
C LEU A 38 -18.91 -0.24 -0.70
N LEU A 39 -18.07 -1.22 -1.03
CA LEU A 39 -16.64 -1.17 -0.79
C LEU A 39 -15.91 -0.77 -2.08
N VAL A 40 -14.92 0.10 -1.95
CA VAL A 40 -14.08 0.59 -3.05
C VAL A 40 -12.73 -0.10 -3.03
N VAL A 41 -12.38 -0.74 -4.14
CA VAL A 41 -11.05 -1.34 -4.37
C VAL A 41 -10.27 -0.47 -5.36
N ALA A 42 -9.13 0.06 -4.93
CA ALA A 42 -8.21 0.77 -5.81
C ALA A 42 -7.28 -0.21 -6.53
N HIS A 43 -7.59 -0.49 -7.81
CA HIS A 43 -6.76 -1.31 -8.70
C HIS A 43 -5.37 -0.68 -8.87
N ARG A 44 -4.33 -1.40 -8.42
CA ARG A 44 -2.92 -0.99 -8.38
C ARG A 44 -2.64 0.30 -7.63
N ALA A 45 -3.43 0.53 -6.57
CA ALA A 45 -3.44 1.76 -5.78
C ALA A 45 -3.82 3.02 -6.59
N ASP A 46 -3.56 4.21 -6.04
CA ASP A 46 -3.88 5.49 -6.68
C ASP A 46 -2.90 5.84 -7.81
N TRP A 47 -2.89 5.03 -8.87
CA TRP A 47 -1.98 5.18 -10.01
C TRP A 47 -2.20 6.48 -10.82
N ARG A 48 -3.33 7.16 -10.59
CA ARG A 48 -3.63 8.44 -11.24
C ARG A 48 -2.79 9.58 -10.66
N ASN A 49 -2.45 9.52 -9.37
CA ASN A 49 -1.65 10.57 -8.70
C ASN A 49 -0.24 10.11 -8.29
N ALA A 50 0.04 8.81 -8.30
CA ALA A 50 1.36 8.23 -8.05
C ALA A 50 1.65 7.10 -9.05
N PRO A 51 2.88 6.58 -9.16
CA PRO A 51 3.10 5.35 -9.92
C PRO A 51 2.20 4.21 -9.41
N GLU A 52 1.70 3.38 -10.32
CA GLU A 52 0.99 2.15 -9.95
C GLU A 52 1.87 1.28 -9.03
N ASN A 53 1.24 0.51 -8.13
CA ASN A 53 1.96 -0.43 -7.27
C ASN A 53 3.08 0.22 -6.41
N SER A 54 2.93 1.51 -6.06
CA SER A 54 3.89 2.24 -5.25
C SER A 54 3.40 2.49 -3.82
N LEU A 55 4.33 2.62 -2.87
CA LEU A 55 3.99 3.01 -1.50
C LEU A 55 3.24 4.35 -1.44
N GLN A 56 3.57 5.30 -2.32
CA GLN A 56 2.87 6.57 -2.37
C GLN A 56 1.42 6.40 -2.83
N GLY A 57 1.17 5.60 -3.87
CA GLY A 57 -0.20 5.31 -4.32
C GLY A 57 -1.02 4.63 -3.23
N ILE A 58 -0.42 3.72 -2.47
CA ILE A 58 -1.08 3.04 -1.35
C ILE A 58 -1.36 4.02 -0.20
N GLN A 59 -0.40 4.89 0.14
CA GLN A 59 -0.61 5.91 1.16
C GLN A 59 -1.74 6.87 0.76
N ASN A 60 -1.79 7.30 -0.50
CA ASN A 60 -2.91 8.11 -1.00
C ASN A 60 -4.26 7.39 -0.82
N CYS A 61 -4.34 6.09 -1.12
CA CYS A 61 -5.56 5.30 -0.90
C CYS A 61 -5.98 5.29 0.58
N ILE A 62 -5.02 5.13 1.50
CA ILE A 62 -5.27 5.20 2.95
C ILE A 62 -5.81 6.58 3.32
N ASP A 63 -5.18 7.65 2.85
CA ASP A 63 -5.54 9.03 3.17
C ASP A 63 -6.92 9.42 2.60
N MET A 64 -7.29 8.87 1.43
CA MET A 64 -8.60 9.05 0.82
C MET A 64 -9.70 8.21 1.48
N GLY A 65 -9.37 7.30 2.38
CA GLY A 65 -10.34 6.38 2.98
C GLY A 65 -10.88 5.35 1.97
N VAL A 66 -10.02 4.86 1.06
CA VAL A 66 -10.33 3.68 0.25
C VAL A 66 -10.42 2.45 1.17
N ASP A 67 -11.26 1.47 0.82
CA ASP A 67 -11.49 0.28 1.64
C ASP A 67 -10.42 -0.79 1.41
N MET A 68 -10.04 -0.99 0.16
CA MET A 68 -9.08 -2.00 -0.23
C MET A 68 -8.17 -1.48 -1.34
N VAL A 69 -6.90 -1.88 -1.30
CA VAL A 69 -5.98 -1.71 -2.42
C VAL A 69 -5.71 -3.07 -3.05
N GLU A 70 -5.78 -3.14 -4.37
CA GLU A 70 -5.29 -4.29 -5.11
C GLU A 70 -3.83 -4.05 -5.53
N ILE A 71 -3.02 -5.09 -5.40
CA ILE A 71 -1.58 -5.07 -5.72
C ILE A 71 -1.17 -6.35 -6.46
N ASP A 72 -0.18 -6.20 -7.34
CA ASP A 72 0.33 -7.30 -8.16
C ASP A 72 1.72 -7.74 -7.70
N LEU A 73 1.99 -9.04 -7.66
CA LEU A 73 3.31 -9.55 -7.25
C LEU A 73 4.18 -10.09 -8.40
N LYS A 74 5.49 -9.89 -8.26
CA LYS A 74 6.55 -10.62 -8.98
C LYS A 74 7.68 -10.98 -8.01
N LYS A 75 8.54 -11.89 -8.45
CA LYS A 75 9.71 -12.34 -7.70
C LYS A 75 11.00 -11.87 -8.37
N THR A 76 11.95 -11.40 -7.58
CA THR A 76 13.30 -11.02 -8.04
C THR A 76 14.21 -12.24 -8.20
N LYS A 77 15.38 -12.04 -8.80
CA LYS A 77 16.43 -13.06 -8.97
C LYS A 77 16.86 -13.71 -7.65
N ASP A 78 16.95 -12.90 -6.60
CA ASP A 78 17.33 -13.27 -5.23
C ASP A 78 16.12 -13.62 -4.35
N GLY A 79 14.93 -13.79 -4.93
CA GLY A 79 13.78 -14.41 -4.27
C GLY A 79 12.86 -13.46 -3.50
N HIS A 80 13.07 -12.15 -3.55
CA HIS A 80 12.20 -11.17 -2.91
C HIS A 80 10.91 -10.97 -3.70
N LEU A 81 9.79 -10.79 -2.99
CA LEU A 81 8.52 -10.38 -3.59
C LEU A 81 8.47 -8.86 -3.71
N VAL A 82 8.18 -8.37 -4.92
CA VAL A 82 8.07 -6.94 -5.25
C VAL A 82 6.77 -6.67 -5.98
N LEU A 83 6.27 -5.43 -5.88
CA LEU A 83 5.03 -5.06 -6.55
C LEU A 83 5.27 -4.72 -8.03
N MET A 84 4.66 -5.49 -8.92
CA MET A 84 4.79 -5.32 -10.36
C MET A 84 3.70 -6.13 -11.09
N HIS A 85 2.90 -5.48 -11.94
CA HIS A 85 1.92 -6.18 -12.76
C HIS A 85 2.58 -6.94 -13.92
N ASP A 86 3.37 -6.22 -14.72
CA ASP A 86 3.84 -6.69 -16.02
C ASP A 86 4.90 -7.80 -15.89
N LYS A 87 5.05 -8.59 -16.96
CA LYS A 87 6.17 -9.53 -17.11
C LYS A 87 7.53 -8.83 -17.28
N LEU A 88 7.52 -7.58 -17.77
CA LEU A 88 8.70 -6.77 -18.02
C LEU A 88 8.59 -5.43 -17.29
N ILE A 89 9.71 -4.93 -16.78
CA ILE A 89 9.75 -3.63 -16.06
C ILE A 89 9.65 -2.41 -17.00
N ASN A 90 9.67 -2.62 -18.32
CA ASN A 90 9.87 -1.58 -19.34
C ASN A 90 8.84 -0.44 -19.26
N ARG A 91 7.56 -0.78 -19.03
CA ARG A 91 6.45 0.18 -19.04
C ARG A 91 6.49 1.10 -17.82
N THR A 92 6.67 0.51 -16.64
CA THR A 92 6.51 1.18 -15.34
C THR A 92 7.81 1.61 -14.70
N MET A 93 8.98 1.27 -15.25
CA MET A 93 10.28 1.64 -14.70
C MET A 93 11.21 2.25 -15.75
N ASN A 94 12.27 2.92 -15.29
CA ASN A 94 13.36 3.42 -16.14
C ASN A 94 14.45 2.37 -16.44
N GLY A 95 14.11 1.07 -16.39
CA GLY A 95 14.95 -0.05 -16.79
C GLY A 95 14.28 -0.90 -17.87
N LYS A 96 14.89 -2.03 -18.23
CA LYS A 96 14.33 -3.01 -19.18
C LYS A 96 14.59 -4.44 -18.73
N GLY A 97 13.77 -5.39 -19.16
CA GLY A 97 13.94 -6.83 -18.85
C GLY A 97 12.91 -7.35 -17.85
N ARG A 98 13.12 -8.56 -17.35
CA ARG A 98 12.19 -9.20 -16.40
C ARG A 98 12.61 -8.91 -14.97
N PRO A 99 11.66 -8.77 -14.02
CA PRO A 99 12.01 -8.64 -12.60
C PRO A 99 12.91 -9.77 -12.08
N GLU A 100 12.71 -10.99 -12.58
CA GLU A 100 13.48 -12.19 -12.19
C GLU A 100 14.94 -12.21 -12.68
N ASP A 101 15.33 -11.27 -13.55
CA ASP A 101 16.72 -11.10 -13.99
C ASP A 101 17.54 -10.21 -13.04
N TYR A 102 16.88 -9.48 -12.13
CA TYR A 102 17.49 -8.51 -11.23
C TYR A 102 17.40 -8.94 -9.76
N THR A 103 18.43 -8.66 -8.98
CA THR A 103 18.36 -8.66 -7.52
C THR A 103 17.48 -7.53 -7.01
N LEU A 104 17.00 -7.63 -5.77
CA LEU A 104 16.24 -6.54 -5.15
C LEU A 104 17.05 -5.24 -5.11
N ALA A 105 18.34 -5.33 -4.80
CA ALA A 105 19.23 -4.17 -4.75
C ALA A 105 19.34 -3.45 -6.11
N GLU A 106 19.48 -4.20 -7.20
CA GLU A 106 19.52 -3.64 -8.55
C GLU A 106 18.17 -3.01 -8.93
N LEU A 107 17.04 -3.64 -8.61
CA LEU A 107 15.72 -3.04 -8.85
C LEU A 107 15.47 -1.78 -8.02
N LYS A 108 15.93 -1.73 -6.77
CA LYS A 108 15.86 -0.53 -5.92
C LYS A 108 16.72 0.61 -6.46
N ALA A 109 17.75 0.34 -7.26
CA ALA A 109 18.53 1.39 -7.94
C ALA A 109 17.74 2.08 -9.07
N LEU A 110 16.70 1.43 -9.61
CA LEU A 110 15.80 1.98 -10.64
C LEU A 110 14.67 2.82 -10.03
N ARG A 111 13.90 3.48 -10.89
CA ARG A 111 12.78 4.37 -10.54
C ARG A 111 11.53 4.04 -11.32
N LEU A 112 10.40 4.12 -10.64
CA LEU A 112 9.07 3.97 -11.21
C LEU A 112 8.73 5.18 -12.11
N LYS A 113 7.84 4.95 -13.07
CA LYS A 113 7.21 5.95 -13.94
C LYS A 113 5.77 6.18 -13.50
N ASN A 114 5.28 7.40 -13.65
CA ASN A 114 3.86 7.71 -13.43
C ASN A 114 2.98 7.27 -14.62
N GLY A 115 1.67 7.48 -14.53
CA GLY A 115 0.72 7.13 -15.61
C GLY A 115 0.98 7.82 -16.96
N ALA A 116 1.77 8.90 -16.99
CA ALA A 116 2.22 9.56 -18.22
C ALA A 116 3.55 9.00 -18.77
N GLY A 117 4.12 7.97 -18.13
CA GLY A 117 5.40 7.37 -18.51
C GLY A 117 6.63 8.17 -18.05
N CYS A 118 6.45 9.25 -17.29
CA CYS A 118 7.54 10.09 -16.80
C CYS A 118 8.21 9.46 -15.58
N LYS A 119 9.55 9.42 -15.57
CA LYS A 119 10.36 8.94 -14.44
C LYS A 119 10.06 9.75 -13.18
N THR A 120 9.87 9.06 -12.05
CA THR A 120 9.60 9.68 -10.74
C THR A 120 10.77 9.45 -9.78
N ARG A 121 10.62 9.92 -8.53
CA ARG A 121 11.55 9.62 -7.43
C ARG A 121 11.29 8.26 -6.75
N HIS A 122 10.16 7.62 -7.04
CA HIS A 122 9.70 6.43 -6.33
C HIS A 122 10.48 5.19 -6.77
N GLN A 123 10.78 4.32 -5.81
CA GLN A 123 11.37 3.00 -6.04
C GLN A 123 10.26 1.95 -6.08
N ILE A 124 10.55 0.81 -6.70
CA ILE A 124 9.68 -0.37 -6.59
C ILE A 124 9.65 -0.84 -5.12
N PRO A 125 8.47 -1.09 -4.54
CA PRO A 125 8.38 -1.61 -3.19
C PRO A 125 8.42 -3.13 -3.16
N THR A 126 8.87 -3.65 -2.03
CA THR A 126 8.72 -5.05 -1.64
C THR A 126 7.31 -5.28 -1.09
N PHE A 127 6.87 -6.53 -1.12
CA PHE A 127 5.62 -6.92 -0.48
C PHE A 127 5.62 -6.64 1.03
N GLU A 128 6.75 -6.83 1.71
CA GLU A 128 6.89 -6.55 3.15
C GLU A 128 6.70 -5.06 3.48
N GLU A 129 7.32 -4.15 2.73
CA GLU A 129 7.15 -2.71 2.90
C GLU A 129 5.67 -2.31 2.75
N VAL A 130 4.99 -2.92 1.78
CA VAL A 130 3.56 -2.66 1.50
C VAL A 130 2.67 -3.20 2.61
N MET A 131 2.85 -4.44 3.04
CA MET A 131 2.06 -5.01 4.14
C MET A 131 2.29 -4.26 5.45
N THR A 132 3.52 -3.78 5.68
CA THR A 132 3.83 -2.92 6.84
C THR A 132 3.10 -1.58 6.75
N LEU A 133 3.04 -0.97 5.57
CA LEU A 133 2.30 0.27 5.34
C LEU A 133 0.79 0.10 5.59
N CYS A 134 0.20 -0.97 5.04
CA CYS A 134 -1.24 -1.25 5.07
C CYS A 134 -1.75 -1.72 6.43
N LYS A 135 -0.89 -2.32 7.27
CA LYS A 135 -1.27 -2.94 8.54
C LYS A 135 -2.14 -2.02 9.41
N GLY A 136 -3.38 -2.44 9.66
CA GLY A 136 -4.33 -1.74 10.51
C GLY A 136 -5.11 -0.59 9.84
N LYS A 137 -4.87 -0.33 8.55
CA LYS A 137 -5.34 0.89 7.86
C LYS A 137 -6.24 0.62 6.66
N ILE A 138 -5.91 -0.37 5.84
CA ILE A 138 -6.60 -0.71 4.59
C ILE A 138 -6.54 -2.21 4.34
N MET A 139 -7.56 -2.79 3.70
CA MET A 139 -7.47 -4.18 3.23
C MET A 139 -6.60 -4.29 1.98
N VAL A 140 -6.03 -5.46 1.74
CA VAL A 140 -5.18 -5.73 0.57
C VAL A 140 -5.72 -6.93 -0.19
N ASN A 141 -5.99 -6.75 -1.48
CA ASN A 141 -6.23 -7.83 -2.44
C ASN A 141 -4.94 -8.06 -3.21
N VAL A 142 -4.46 -9.30 -3.20
CA VAL A 142 -3.20 -9.68 -3.87
C VAL A 142 -3.54 -10.47 -5.14
N ASP A 143 -2.96 -10.05 -6.25
CA ASP A 143 -2.97 -10.73 -7.56
C ASP A 143 -1.58 -11.30 -7.93
#